data_AF-A0A7C5TJK0-F1
#
_entry.id   AF-A0A7C5TJK0-F1
#
_cell.length_a   1.000
_cell.length_b   1.000
_cell.length_c   1.000
_cell.angle_alpha   90.00
_cell.angle_beta   90.00
_cell.angle_gamma   90.00
#
_symmetry.space_group_name_H-M   'P 1'
#
loop_
_entity.id
_entity.type
_entity.pdbx_description
1 polymer ?
#
loop_
_entity_poly.entity_id
_entity_poly.type
_entity_poly.pdbx_seq_one_letter_code
_entity_poly.pdbx_strand_id
1 'polypeptide(L)'
;MPYIKPERRTRLDRIVDEVLEVLGETPSEEWDGQLNYLITRILKNLYKPSYLNYERIIGLLECIQHEFYRRFIASYEDRKILEYGDIV
;
A
#
# COMPACT_ATOMS: atom_id res chain seq x y z
N MET A 1 6.85 -0.61 -8.28
CA MET A 1 7.09 -2.04 -8.57
C MET A 1 7.83 -2.22 -9.88
N PRO A 2 9.12 -2.63 -9.87
CA PRO A 2 9.99 -2.62 -11.06
C PRO A 2 9.47 -3.50 -12.22
N TYR A 3 8.67 -4.53 -11.92
CA TYR A 3 8.14 -5.49 -12.89
C TYR A 3 6.83 -5.05 -13.59
N ILE A 4 6.21 -3.93 -13.19
CA ILE A 4 5.04 -3.38 -13.92
C ILE A 4 5.54 -2.46 -15.03
N LYS A 5 5.11 -2.69 -16.28
CA LYS A 5 5.49 -1.84 -17.42
C LYS A 5 5.07 -0.37 -17.20
N PRO A 6 5.88 0.62 -17.61
CA PRO A 6 5.57 2.04 -17.39
C PRO A 6 4.18 2.46 -17.87
N GLU A 7 3.76 1.98 -19.04
CA GLU A 7 2.47 2.35 -19.65
C GLU A 7 1.29 1.86 -18.78
N ARG A 8 1.46 0.73 -18.09
CA ARG A 8 0.47 0.22 -17.15
C ARG A 8 0.45 1.02 -15.85
N ARG A 9 1.59 1.59 -15.43
CA ARG A 9 1.65 2.46 -14.25
C ARG A 9 0.93 3.77 -14.52
N THR A 10 1.17 4.42 -15.66
CA THR A 10 0.54 5.71 -15.98
C THR A 10 -0.99 5.73 -15.82
N ARG A 11 -1.67 4.65 -16.22
CA ARG A 11 -3.13 4.55 -16.01
C ARG A 11 -3.50 4.35 -14.54
N LEU A 12 -2.72 3.57 -13.80
CA LEU A 12 -2.93 3.36 -12.37
C LEU A 12 -2.61 4.63 -11.57
N ASP A 13 -1.56 5.36 -11.95
CA ASP A 13 -1.13 6.60 -11.32
C ASP A 13 -2.27 7.64 -11.37
N ARG A 14 -2.94 7.79 -12.51
CA ARG A 14 -4.12 8.68 -12.62
C ARG A 14 -5.25 8.31 -11.65
N ILE A 15 -5.52 7.00 -11.49
CA ILE A 15 -6.54 6.53 -10.55
C ILE A 15 -6.09 6.80 -9.10
N VAL A 16 -4.80 6.65 -8.82
CA VAL A 16 -4.24 7.00 -7.51
C VAL A 16 -4.39 8.50 -7.25
N ASP A 17 -4.13 9.36 -8.24
CA ASP A 17 -4.31 10.81 -8.11
C ASP A 17 -5.76 11.17 -7.76
N GLU A 18 -6.74 10.56 -8.44
CA GLU A 18 -8.17 10.74 -8.13
C GLU A 18 -8.52 10.29 -6.70
N VAL A 19 -7.94 9.17 -6.23
CA VAL A 19 -8.14 8.70 -4.86
C VAL A 19 -7.51 9.65 -3.85
N LEU A 20 -6.32 10.20 -4.14
CA LEU A 20 -5.63 11.15 -3.27
C LEU A 20 -6.40 12.47 -3.15
N GLU A 21 -7.04 12.93 -4.22
CA GLU A 21 -7.92 14.11 -4.20
C GLU A 21 -9.09 13.89 -3.22
N VAL A 22 -9.79 12.76 -3.33
CA VAL A 22 -10.91 12.42 -2.43
C VAL A 22 -10.46 12.26 -0.97
N LEU A 23 -9.35 11.57 -0.72
CA LEU A 23 -8.84 11.37 0.64
C LEU A 23 -8.28 12.66 1.25
N GLY A 24 -7.73 13.57 0.43
CA GLY A 24 -7.21 14.85 0.88
C GLY A 24 -8.27 15.79 1.46
N GLU A 25 -9.54 15.60 1.09
CA GLU A 25 -10.69 16.32 1.66
C GLU A 25 -11.22 15.68 2.95
N THR A 26 -10.73 14.50 3.30
CA THR A 26 -11.15 13.73 4.48
C THR A 26 -10.20 13.96 5.67
N PRO A 27 -10.70 14.05 6.92
CA PRO A 27 -9.85 14.04 8.12
C PRO A 27 -8.89 12.85 8.16
N SER A 28 -7.66 13.07 8.60
CA SER A 28 -6.62 12.04 8.60
C SER A 28 -6.95 10.81 9.45
N GLU A 29 -7.75 11.00 10.50
CA GLU A 29 -8.20 9.94 11.40
C GLU A 29 -9.13 8.93 10.71
N GLU A 30 -9.73 9.30 9.58
CA GLU A 30 -10.63 8.43 8.80
C GLU A 30 -9.93 7.70 7.65
N TRP A 31 -8.70 8.08 7.30
CA TRP A 31 -7.97 7.53 6.15
C TRP A 31 -7.83 6.02 6.22
N ASP A 32 -7.52 5.46 7.40
CA ASP A 32 -7.34 4.03 7.59
C ASP A 32 -8.61 3.24 7.23
N GLY A 33 -9.77 3.73 7.66
CA GLY A 33 -11.07 3.12 7.37
C GLY A 33 -11.40 3.18 5.88
N GLN A 34 -11.18 4.34 5.24
CA GLN A 34 -11.46 4.53 3.82
C GLN A 34 -10.51 3.73 2.92
N LEU A 35 -9.22 3.69 3.23
CA LEU A 35 -8.23 2.87 2.52
C LEU A 35 -8.54 1.38 2.67
N ASN A 36 -8.88 0.92 3.88
CA ASN A 36 -9.28 -0.47 4.10
C ASN A 36 -10.51 -0.83 3.25
N TYR A 37 -11.53 0.03 3.23
CA TYR A 37 -12.71 -0.17 2.39
C TYR A 37 -12.36 -0.23 0.90
N LEU A 38 -11.58 0.73 0.39
CA LEU A 38 -11.18 0.81 -1.01
C LEU A 38 -10.43 -0.46 -1.46
N ILE A 39 -9.39 -0.84 -0.71
CA ILE A 39 -8.56 -2.01 -1.00
C ILE A 39 -9.40 -3.29 -0.93
N THR A 40 -10.23 -3.44 0.12
CA THR A 40 -11.13 -4.59 0.27
C THR A 40 -12.12 -4.69 -0.90
N ARG A 41 -12.70 -3.57 -1.32
CA ARG A 41 -13.62 -3.51 -2.47
C ARG A 41 -12.92 -3.91 -3.76
N ILE A 42 -11.70 -3.44 -4.02
CA ILE A 42 -10.91 -3.83 -5.20
C ILE A 42 -10.67 -5.34 -5.20
N LEU A 43 -10.14 -5.87 -4.10
CA LEU A 43 -9.78 -7.29 -3.98
C LEU A 43 -11.01 -8.20 -4.12
N LYS A 44 -12.12 -7.87 -3.44
CA LYS A 44 -13.37 -8.64 -3.53
C LYS A 44 -13.95 -8.71 -4.94
N ASN A 45 -13.74 -7.68 -5.77
CA ASN A 45 -14.26 -7.65 -7.14
C ASN A 45 -13.30 -8.31 -8.15
N LEU A 46 -12.00 -8.36 -7.85
CA LEU A 46 -11.00 -9.01 -8.72
C LEU A 46 -10.90 -10.52 -8.47
N TYR A 47 -11.13 -10.98 -7.24
CA TYR A 47 -10.95 -12.37 -6.84
C TYR A 47 -12.28 -12.99 -6.41
N LYS A 48 -12.68 -14.09 -7.06
CA LYS A 48 -13.86 -14.87 -6.65
C LYS A 48 -13.60 -15.65 -5.35
N PRO A 49 -14.62 -15.91 -4.51
CA PRO A 49 -14.45 -16.72 -3.30
C PRO A 49 -13.86 -18.10 -3.59
N SER A 50 -12.64 -18.34 -3.11
CA SER A 50 -11.99 -19.64 -3.05
C SER A 50 -10.80 -19.57 -2.11
N TYR A 51 -10.46 -20.68 -1.47
CA TYR A 51 -9.31 -20.77 -0.57
C TYR A 51 -8.02 -20.29 -1.25
N LEU A 52 -7.76 -20.78 -2.47
CA LEU A 52 -6.62 -20.37 -3.29
C LEU A 52 -6.58 -18.85 -3.53
N ASN A 53 -7.72 -18.22 -3.81
CA ASN A 53 -7.76 -16.77 -4.02
C ASN A 53 -7.54 -15.99 -2.72
N TYR A 54 -8.03 -16.49 -1.59
CA TYR A 54 -7.78 -15.87 -0.29
C TYR A 54 -6.30 -15.94 0.08
N GLU A 55 -5.64 -17.10 -0.08
CA GLU A 55 -4.19 -17.21 0.13
C GLU A 55 -3.41 -16.24 -0.77
N ARG A 56 -3.81 -16.12 -2.05
CA ARG A 56 -3.20 -15.15 -2.98
C ARG A 56 -3.36 -13.70 -2.54
N ILE A 57 -4.53 -13.32 -2.02
CA ILE A 57 -4.77 -11.98 -1.50
C ILE A 57 -3.88 -11.71 -0.28
N ILE A 58 -3.84 -12.65 0.67
CA ILE A 58 -3.03 -12.50 1.89
C ILE A 58 -1.55 -12.38 1.53
N GLY A 59 -1.03 -13.27 0.67
CA GLY A 59 0.36 -13.19 0.22
C GLY A 59 0.69 -11.91 -0.55
N LEU A 60 -0.26 -11.36 -1.33
CA LEU A 60 -0.10 -10.06 -1.98
C LEU A 60 0.04 -8.92 -0.95
N LEU A 61 -0.82 -8.89 0.07
CA LEU A 61 -0.79 -7.86 1.11
C LEU A 61 0.49 -7.95 1.96
N GLU A 62 0.95 -9.17 2.27
CA GLU A 62 2.21 -9.41 2.96
C GLU A 62 3.41 -8.88 2.15
N CYS A 63 3.43 -9.15 0.84
CA CYS A 63 4.45 -8.60 -0.06
C CYS A 63 4.42 -7.06 -0.11
N ILE A 64 3.23 -6.44 -0.09
CA ILE A 64 3.10 -4.97 -0.02
C ILE A 64 3.68 -4.43 1.28
N GLN A 65 3.37 -5.06 2.42
CA GLN A 65 3.92 -4.68 3.73
C GLN A 65 5.45 -4.77 3.74
N HIS A 66 6.03 -5.89 3.30
CA HIS A 66 7.48 -6.06 3.28
C HIS A 66 8.19 -5.06 2.36
N GLU A 67 7.62 -4.79 1.18
CA GLU A 67 8.17 -3.77 0.28
C GLU A 67 8.10 -2.37 0.91
N PHE A 68 7.00 -2.04 1.58
CA PHE A 68 6.84 -0.75 2.24
C PHE A 68 7.85 -0.57 3.38
N TYR A 69 7.99 -1.60 4.22
CA TYR A 69 8.96 -1.60 5.30
C TYR A 69 10.39 -1.42 4.78
N ARG A 70 10.80 -2.26 3.81
CA ARG A 70 12.17 -2.24 3.27
C ARG A 70 12.52 -0.94 2.54
N ARG A 71 11.58 -0.32 1.81
CA ARG A 71 11.89 0.85 0.97
C ARG A 71 11.68 2.19 1.66
N PHE A 72 10.80 2.26 2.65
CA PHE A 72 10.42 3.54 3.26
C PHE A 72 10.75 3.56 4.75
N ILE A 73 10.30 2.55 5.51
CA ILE A 73 10.46 2.52 6.97
C ILE A 73 11.94 2.31 7.34
N ALA A 74 12.61 1.31 6.77
CA ALA A 74 14.01 1.00 7.09
C ALA A 74 14.92 2.23 6.88
N SER A 75 14.80 2.91 5.73
CA SER A 75 15.60 4.11 5.48
C SER A 75 15.24 5.29 6.39
N TYR A 76 14.02 5.36 6.91
CA TYR A 76 13.64 6.34 7.93
C TYR A 76 14.26 5.99 9.29
N GLU A 77 14.22 4.72 9.69
CA GLU A 77 14.85 4.20 10.91
C GLU A 77 16.37 4.44 10.90
N ASP A 78 17.05 4.15 9.77
CA ASP A 78 18.49 4.42 9.60
C ASP A 78 18.83 5.89 9.88
N ARG A 79 18.00 6.83 9.41
CA ARG A 79 18.19 8.27 9.70
C ARG A 79 17.97 8.58 11.18
N LYS A 80 16.94 7.98 11.79
CA LYS A 80 16.63 8.19 13.21
C LYS A 80 17.70 7.62 14.14
N ILE A 81 18.36 6.53 13.74
CA ILE A 81 19.53 5.97 14.43
C ILE A 81 20.70 6.97 14.42
N LEU A 82 20.97 7.62 13.28
CA LEU A 82 22.00 8.65 13.20
C LEU A 82 21.67 9.89 14.04
N GLU A 83 20.39 10.24 14.18
CA GLU A 83 19.92 11.41 14.93
C GLU A 83 19.87 11.19 16.45
N TYR A 84 19.42 10.03 16.90
CA TYR A 84 19.07 9.77 18.30
C TYR A 84 19.86 8.61 18.93
N GLY A 85 20.74 7.97 18.17
CA GLY A 85 21.40 6.74 18.57
C GLY A 85 20.55 5.52 18.25
N ASP A 86 21.22 4.37 18.15
CA ASP A 86 20.55 3.08 18.05
C ASP A 86 20.04 2.65 19.43
N ILE A 87 19.09 1.72 19.46
CA ILE A 87 18.59 1.10 20.70
C ILE A 87 19.63 0.09 21.26
N VAL A 88 20.64 -0.27 20.46
CA VAL A 88 21.68 -1.27 20.75
C VAL A 88 22.92 -0.67 21.40
#